data_AF-A0A4U8Q3F1-F1
#
_entry.id   AF-A0A4U8Q3F1-F1
#
_cell.length_a   1.000
_cell.length_b   1.000
_cell.length_c   1.000
_cell.angle_alpha   90.00
_cell.angle_beta   90.00
_cell.angle_gamma   90.00
#
_symmetry.space_group_name_H-M   'P 1'
#
loop_
_entity.id
_entity.type
_entity.pdbx_description
1 polymer ?
#
loop_
_entity_poly.entity_id
_entity_poly.type
_entity_poly.pdbx_seq_one_letter_code
_entity_poly.pdbx_strand_id
1 'polypeptide(L)' 'MKVNERLYQYIRKTGLKQKVVANKAGYSEKQLSSILRGTRKMWADDYERICIALDKEPNDFMKVGKDEKD' A
#
# COMPACT_ATOMS: atom_id res chain seq x y z
N MET A 1 -1.74 -8.12 10.68
CA MET A 1 -1.75 -6.97 9.75
C MET A 1 -1.30 -7.40 8.36
N LYS A 2 -2.18 -7.24 7.35
CA LYS A 2 -1.94 -7.52 5.92
C LYS A 2 -1.11 -6.41 5.27
N VAL A 3 -0.50 -6.68 4.11
CA VAL A 3 0.39 -5.74 3.41
C VAL A 3 -0.30 -4.42 3.05
N ASN A 4 -1.56 -4.45 2.59
CA ASN A 4 -2.36 -3.27 2.27
C ASN A 4 -2.63 -2.38 3.50
N GLU A 5 -2.80 -3.00 4.68
CA GLU A 5 -2.97 -2.28 5.94
C GLU A 5 -1.67 -1.57 6.36
N ARG A 6 -0.50 -2.18 6.09
CA ARG A 6 0.81 -1.55 6.39
C ARG A 6 1.02 -0.30 5.53
N LEU A 7 0.71 -0.42 4.23
CA LEU A 7 0.74 0.71 3.29
C LEU A 7 -0.20 1.83 3.75
N TYR A 8 -1.42 1.49 4.16
CA TYR A 8 -2.39 2.46 4.66
C TYR A 8 -1.87 3.21 5.89
N GLN A 9 -1.31 2.48 6.86
CA GLN A 9 -0.74 3.06 8.08
C GLN A 9 0.47 3.95 7.76
N TYR A 10 1.34 3.53 6.84
CA TYR A 10 2.49 4.32 6.42
C TYR A 10 2.09 5.67 5.81
N ILE A 11 1.12 5.67 4.91
CA ILE A 11 0.58 6.91 4.29
C ILE A 11 0.05 7.85 5.37
N ARG A 12 -0.69 7.32 6.37
CA ARG A 12 -1.21 8.14 7.48
C ARG A 12 -0.12 8.69 8.38
N LYS A 13 0.92 7.92 8.68
CA LYS A 13 2.02 8.33 9.57
C LYS A 13 2.95 9.37 8.95
N THR A 14 3.13 9.33 7.63
CA THR A 14 4.00 10.26 6.90
C THR A 14 3.35 11.61 6.61
N GLY A 15 2.04 11.75 6.82
CA GLY A 15 1.29 12.96 6.47
C GLY A 15 1.07 13.14 4.96
N LEU A 16 1.44 12.13 4.15
CA LEU A 16 1.20 12.15 2.71
C LEU A 16 -0.32 12.12 2.43
N LYS A 17 -0.77 13.07 1.59
CA LYS A 17 -2.16 13.06 1.13
C LYS A 17 -2.40 11.82 0.27
N GLN A 18 -3.40 11.02 0.62
CA GLN A 18 -3.75 9.80 -0.12
C GLN A 18 -4.03 10.09 -1.61
N LYS A 19 -4.67 11.21 -1.93
CA LYS A 19 -4.86 11.71 -3.30
C LYS A 19 -3.56 11.84 -4.10
N VAL A 20 -2.48 12.32 -3.47
CA VAL A 20 -1.17 12.48 -4.15
C VAL A 20 -0.57 11.12 -4.46
N VAL A 21 -0.62 10.19 -3.50
CA VAL A 21 -0.14 8.81 -3.70
C VAL A 21 -0.95 8.11 -4.79
N ALA A 22 -2.27 8.29 -4.81
CA ALA A 22 -3.16 7.72 -5.82
C ALA A 22 -2.78 8.19 -7.22
N ASN A 23 -2.61 9.51 -7.39
CA ASN A 23 -2.21 10.09 -8.67
C ASN A 23 -0.86 9.56 -9.15
N LYS A 24 0.14 9.48 -8.26
CA LYS A 24 1.47 8.92 -8.59
C LYS A 24 1.41 7.44 -8.98
N ALA A 25 0.51 6.67 -8.35
CA ALA A 25 0.31 5.25 -8.62
C ALA A 25 -0.63 4.97 -9.81
N GLY A 26 -1.17 6.01 -10.46
CA GLY A 26 -2.10 5.87 -11.59
C GLY A 26 -3.53 5.45 -11.19
N TYR A 27 -3.97 5.79 -9.99
CA TYR A 27 -5.31 5.50 -9.48
C TYR A 27 -6.09 6.77 -9.13
N SER A 28 -7.42 6.67 -9.14
CA SER A 28 -8.25 7.60 -8.37
C SER A 28 -8.07 7.40 -6.87
N GLU A 29 -8.32 8.45 -6.08
CA GLU A 29 -8.28 8.38 -4.62
C GLU A 29 -9.22 7.30 -4.05
N LYS A 30 -10.41 7.14 -4.64
CA LYS A 30 -11.36 6.09 -4.27
C LYS A 30 -10.80 4.69 -4.52
N GLN A 31 -10.20 4.46 -5.70
CA GLN A 31 -9.60 3.16 -6.03
C GLN A 31 -8.47 2.80 -5.07
N LEU A 32 -7.55 3.74 -4.82
CA LEU A 32 -6.45 3.50 -3.88
C LEU A 32 -6.99 3.23 -2.46
N SER A 33 -7.98 4.00 -2.01
CA SER A 33 -8.61 3.80 -0.71
C SER A 33 -9.25 2.41 -0.58
N SER A 34 -9.94 1.93 -1.62
CA SER A 34 -10.51 0.57 -1.65
C SER A 34 -9.44 -0.53 -1.59
N ILE A 35 -8.32 -0.35 -2.30
CA ILE A 35 -7.17 -1.29 -2.27
C ILE A 35 -6.58 -1.33 -0.85
N LEU A 36 -6.26 -0.16 -0.29
CA LEU A 36 -5.61 -0.02 1.01
C LEU A 36 -6.49 -0.53 2.16
N ARG A 37 -7.81 -0.32 2.10
CA ARG A 37 -8.78 -0.85 3.08
C ARG A 37 -9.12 -2.32 2.87
N GLY A 38 -8.67 -2.93 1.77
CA GLY A 38 -8.92 -4.34 1.46
C GLY A 38 -10.33 -4.64 0.97
N THR A 39 -11.13 -3.62 0.62
CA THR A 39 -12.44 -3.83 -0.03
C THR A 39 -12.31 -4.18 -1.50
N ARG A 40 -11.16 -3.87 -2.11
CA ARG A 40 -10.72 -4.37 -3.41
C ARG A 40 -9.47 -5.23 -3.24
N LYS A 41 -9.38 -6.34 -3.97
CA LYS A 41 -8.17 -7.17 -4.02
C LYS A 41 -6.99 -6.33 -4.57
N MET A 42 -5.85 -6.41 -3.88
CA MET A 42 -4.59 -5.81 -4.33
C MET A 42 -3.81 -6.86 -5.12
N TRP A 43 -3.55 -6.59 -6.40
CA TRP A 43 -2.70 -7.42 -7.24
C TRP A 43 -1.22 -7.05 -7.06
N ALA A 44 -0.31 -7.90 -7.58
CA ALA A 44 1.13 -7.62 -7.51
C ALA A 44 1.48 -6.28 -8.20
N ASP A 45 0.90 -6.03 -9.36
CA ASP A 45 1.08 -4.76 -10.09
C ASP A 45 0.55 -3.55 -9.31
N ASP A 46 -0.57 -3.70 -8.60
CA ASP A 46 -1.08 -2.63 -7.73
C ASP A 46 -0.08 -2.33 -6.61
N TYR A 47 0.47 -3.39 -6.02
CA TYR A 47 1.44 -3.28 -4.94
C TYR A 47 2.74 -2.62 -5.41
N GLU A 48 3.28 -3.03 -6.55
CA GLU A 48 4.46 -2.44 -7.18
C GLU A 48 4.26 -0.94 -7.44
N ARG A 49 3.15 -0.57 -8.09
CA ARG A 49 2.83 0.84 -8.40
C ARG A 49 2.71 1.70 -7.14
N ILE A 50 2.12 1.15 -6.07
CA ILE A 50 2.00 1.87 -4.79
C ILE A 50 3.38 2.04 -4.13
N CYS A 51 4.25 1.02 -4.17
CA CYS A 51 5.61 1.14 -3.64
C CYS A 51 6.42 2.21 -4.39
N ILE A 52 6.37 2.19 -5.73
CA ILE A 52 7.00 3.21 -6.58
C ILE A 52 6.46 4.62 -6.25
N ALA A 53 5.14 4.77 -6.11
CA ALA A 53 4.52 6.05 -5.76
C ALA A 53 4.94 6.60 -4.38
N LEU A 54 5.34 5.71 -3.48
CA LEU A 54 5.82 6.02 -2.13
C LEU A 54 7.34 6.18 -2.05
N ASP A 55 8.06 5.96 -3.15
CA ASP A 55 9.54 5.92 -3.17
C ASP A 55 10.10 4.91 -2.15
N LYS A 56 9.55 3.69 -2.20
CA LYS A 56 9.86 2.59 -1.29
C LYS A 56 10.03 1.27 -2.03
N GLU A 57 10.77 0.37 -1.42
CA GLU A 57 10.94 -0.99 -1.94
C GLU A 57 9.83 -1.92 -1.42
N PRO A 58 9.45 -2.96 -2.19
CA PRO A 58 8.56 -4.01 -1.71
C PRO A 58 8.92 -4.56 -0.33
N ASN A 59 10.21 -4.76 -0.06
CA ASN A 59 10.67 -5.33 1.20
C ASN A 59 10.39 -4.43 2.42
N ASP A 60 10.15 -3.12 2.22
CA ASP A 60 9.77 -2.20 3.31
C ASP A 60 8.41 -2.54 3.93
N PHE A 61 7.53 -3.22 3.17
CA PHE A 61 6.18 -3.55 3.62
C PHE A 61 5.90 -5.06 3.66
N MET A 62 6.71 -5.88 3.00
CA MET A 62 6.62 -7.33 3.11
C MET A 62 7.20 -7.83 4.44
N LYS A 63 6.58 -8.87 5.01
CA LYS A 63 7.22 -9.60 6.11
C LYS A 63 8.03 -10.70 5.46
N VAL A 64 9.34 -10.50 5.36
CA VAL A 64 10.27 -11.50 4.83
C VAL A 64 10.84 -12.26 6.04
N GLY A 65 10.22 -13.38 6.42
CA GLY A 65 10.60 -14.16 7.60
C GLY A 65 9.45 -15.05 8.09
N LYS A 66 9.81 -16.24 8.60
CA LYS A 66 8.95 -17.41 8.88
C LYS A 66 7.59 -17.07 9.51
N ASP A 67 6.57 -17.83 9.09
CA ASP A 67 5.25 -17.91 9.70
C ASP A 67 5.33 -17.95 11.24
N GLU A 68 5.20 -16.80 11.89
CA GLU A 68 4.67 -16.75 13.25
C GLU A 68 3.18 -17.03 13.13
N LYS A 69 2.84 -18.31 13.30
CA LYS A 69 1.50 -18.75 13.69
C LYS A 69 1.22 -18.13 15.06
N ASP A 70 0.53 -17.00 15.07
CA ASP A 70 -0.31 -16.58 16.20
C ASP A 70 -1.69 -17.22 16.05
#